data_AF-A0A8B2NPU7-F1
#
_entry.id   AF-A0A8B2NPU7-F1
#
_cell.length_a   1.000
_cell.length_b   1.000
_cell.length_c   1.000
_cell.angle_alpha   90.00
_cell.angle_beta   90.00
_cell.angle_gamma   90.00
#
_symmetry.space_group_name_H-M   'P 1'
#
loop_
_entity.id
_entity.type
_entity.pdbx_description
1 polymer ?
#
loop_
_entity_poly.entity_id
_entity_poly.type
_entity_poly.pdbx_seq_one_letter_code
_entity_poly.pdbx_strand_id
1 'polypeptide(L)'
;MTSGPRLSLRLRMALLFAALAGVSLLSVGLGGVLAVREGVAPAALIGPAAVAAFGILVSSALIALLFDENVARPIGALAAALRAHAHGRLSVPLKVSSARYLADLAPAAAALCERLSTAHQGAAERLAEATAELKAEKARLSEILSEIPIAVMAVDHNHRITLYDRQTVHALGGVASLGLGRSVFRYFEETALRTAVETLKAQAGAPLQIDLPTADGAGTLPARLRLTGRGGGYIISMDVEPEVVAERPLVFDFALIDCTVQGVDPSIALSALPYVVFDTETTGLDPKRDSLVQIGAVRVLNGRMLEGEAFETLVNPCRPIPASATRVHGITAEMVASAPEPAPAVAAFHRFARAETLVAHNAPFDLAILARHADGIAFDEPVLDTVLLSAALFGAAEAHTLDAIAERLGVTIDAAARHTAMGDAVATAQVLLHMIPMLEAAGIRTLGDAQAAMRRHQRLMPQAGTLFAPPQRP
;
A
#
# COMPACT_ATOMS: atom_id res chain seq x y z
N MET A 1 29.77 18.48 0.30
CA MET A 1 30.62 17.85 1.33
C MET A 1 30.33 16.36 1.32
N THR A 2 31.30 15.56 0.89
CA THR A 2 31.19 14.12 0.65
C THR A 2 31.03 13.38 1.97
N SER A 3 29.81 12.94 2.27
CA SER A 3 29.52 12.06 3.40
C SER A 3 30.06 10.67 3.11
N GLY A 4 31.31 10.42 3.51
CA GLY A 4 31.88 9.08 3.57
C GLY A 4 31.06 8.16 4.48
N PRO A 5 31.24 6.83 4.35
CA PRO A 5 30.48 5.85 5.12
C PRO A 5 30.64 6.13 6.62
N ARG A 6 29.55 6.55 7.27
CA ARG A 6 29.55 6.82 8.71
C ARG A 6 29.66 5.48 9.44
N LEU A 7 30.89 5.09 9.78
CA LEU A 7 31.18 3.94 10.66
C LEU A 7 30.23 3.98 11.87
N SER A 8 29.60 2.85 12.19
CA SER A 8 28.70 2.74 13.34
C SER A 8 29.43 3.13 14.63
N LEU A 9 28.73 3.72 15.60
CA LEU A 9 29.31 4.16 16.87
C LEU A 9 30.11 3.02 17.54
N ARG A 10 29.56 1.80 17.48
CA ARG A 10 30.20 0.58 18.00
C ARG A 10 31.53 0.28 17.33
N LEU A 11 31.60 0.39 16.00
CA LEU A 11 32.83 0.16 15.25
C LEU A 11 33.88 1.26 15.53
N ARG A 12 33.45 2.52 15.68
CA ARG A 12 34.37 3.61 16.08
C ARG A 12 34.96 3.37 17.47
N MET A 13 34.15 2.93 18.42
CA MET A 13 34.61 2.64 19.78
C MET A 13 35.51 1.41 19.82
N ALA A 14 35.18 0.34 19.08
CA ALA A 14 36.04 -0.83 18.96
C ALA A 14 37.41 -0.48 18.37
N LEU A 15 37.44 0.36 17.33
CA LEU A 15 38.69 0.86 16.73
C LEU A 15 39.49 1.75 17.70
N LEU A 16 38.81 2.58 18.51
CA LEU A 16 39.47 3.40 19.52
C LEU A 16 40.16 2.54 20.59
N PHE A 17 39.47 1.55 21.15
CA PHE A 17 40.06 0.66 22.16
C PHE A 17 41.15 -0.24 21.58
N ALA A 18 41.01 -0.70 20.33
CA ALA A 18 42.05 -1.42 19.62
C ALA A 18 43.31 -0.55 19.39
N ALA A 19 43.12 0.72 19.03
CA ALA A 19 44.22 1.67 18.87
C ALA A 19 44.91 1.95 20.21
N LEU A 20 44.15 2.13 21.29
CA LEU A 20 44.70 2.36 22.64
C LEU A 20 45.51 1.14 23.12
N ALA A 21 45.01 -0.07 22.89
CA ALA A 21 45.74 -1.30 23.18
C ALA A 21 47.03 -1.39 22.35
N GLY A 22 46.96 -1.05 21.05
CA GLY A 22 48.13 -1.01 20.17
C GLY A 22 49.20 -0.02 20.63
N VAL A 23 48.82 1.21 21.00
CA VAL A 23 49.74 2.22 21.54
C VAL A 23 50.37 1.73 22.84
N SER A 24 49.59 1.13 23.73
CA SER A 24 50.09 0.60 25.01
C SER A 24 51.09 -0.55 24.81
N LEU A 25 50.83 -1.44 23.85
CA LEU A 25 51.74 -2.52 23.47
C LEU A 25 53.04 -1.99 22.85
N LEU A 26 52.96 -0.95 22.01
CA LEU A 26 54.14 -0.27 21.45
C LEU A 26 55.00 0.36 22.55
N SER A 27 54.38 0.97 23.57
CA SER A 27 55.12 1.51 24.73
C SER A 27 55.84 0.43 25.52
N VAL A 28 55.22 -0.74 25.73
CA VAL A 28 55.89 -1.89 26.37
C VAL A 28 57.06 -2.38 25.52
N GLY A 29 56.89 -2.47 24.20
CA GLY A 29 57.96 -2.85 23.27
C GLY A 29 59.14 -1.88 23.28
N LEU A 30 58.86 -0.57 23.26
CA LEU A 30 59.89 0.47 23.33
C LEU A 30 60.65 0.45 24.66
N GLY A 31 59.95 0.28 25.78
CA GLY A 31 60.57 0.10 27.10
C GLY A 31 61.48 -1.12 27.15
N GLY A 32 61.07 -2.23 26.51
CA GLY A 32 61.89 -3.42 26.36
C GLY A 32 63.18 -3.15 25.57
N VAL A 33 63.10 -2.40 24.46
CA VAL A 33 64.28 -2.02 23.66
C VAL A 33 65.26 -1.14 24.46
N LEU A 34 64.74 -0.19 25.25
CA LEU A 34 65.58 0.66 26.10
C LEU A 34 66.26 -0.17 27.21
N ALA A 35 65.55 -1.10 27.85
CA ALA A 35 66.12 -1.98 28.87
C ALA A 35 67.24 -2.87 28.32
N VAL A 36 67.12 -3.38 27.08
CA VAL A 36 68.21 -4.12 26.43
C VAL A 36 69.43 -3.23 26.19
N ARG A 37 69.23 -1.94 25.82
CA ARG A 37 70.33 -0.99 25.65
C ARG A 37 71.06 -0.67 26.96
N GLU A 38 70.37 -0.74 28.09
CA GLU A 38 70.95 -0.58 29.42
C GLU A 38 71.61 -1.87 29.97
N GLY A 39 71.63 -2.95 29.18
CA GLY A 39 72.35 -4.19 29.51
C GLY A 39 71.48 -5.31 30.09
N VAL A 40 70.15 -5.18 30.07
CA VAL A 40 69.25 -6.26 30.50
C VAL A 40 69.20 -7.36 29.42
N ALA A 41 69.38 -8.62 29.84
CA ALA A 41 69.30 -9.76 28.94
C ALA A 41 67.90 -9.87 28.29
N PRO A 42 67.79 -9.99 26.96
CA PRO A 42 66.49 -10.09 26.28
C PRO A 42 65.59 -11.20 26.80
N ALA A 43 66.18 -12.35 27.18
CA ALA A 43 65.45 -13.49 27.73
C ALA A 43 64.72 -13.15 29.05
N ALA A 44 65.27 -12.23 29.86
CA ALA A 44 64.65 -11.80 31.12
C ALA A 44 63.42 -10.89 30.92
N LEU A 45 63.24 -10.33 29.71
CA LEU A 45 62.16 -9.40 29.39
C LEU A 45 60.94 -10.09 28.75
N ILE A 46 61.10 -11.30 28.20
CA ILE A 46 60.03 -12.01 27.48
C ILE A 46 58.83 -12.29 28.39
N GLY A 47 59.07 -12.82 29.59
CA GLY A 47 58.01 -13.14 30.56
C GLY A 47 57.21 -11.91 30.99
N PRO A 48 57.85 -10.87 31.55
CA PRO A 48 57.18 -9.63 31.93
C PRO A 48 56.45 -8.94 30.77
N ALA A 49 57.04 -8.90 29.57
CA ALA A 49 56.41 -8.31 28.40
C ALA A 49 55.16 -9.09 27.95
N ALA A 50 55.19 -10.43 28.01
CA ALA A 50 54.02 -11.26 27.68
C ALA A 50 52.88 -11.05 28.67
N VAL A 51 53.18 -10.97 29.98
CA VAL A 51 52.17 -10.70 31.02
C VAL A 51 51.56 -9.30 30.86
N ALA A 52 52.40 -8.28 30.61
CA ALA A 52 51.94 -6.92 30.38
C ALA A 52 51.07 -6.83 29.12
N ALA A 53 51.49 -7.47 28.02
CA ALA A 53 50.74 -7.50 26.78
C ALA A 53 49.37 -8.18 26.94
N PHE A 54 49.33 -9.32 27.63
CA PHE A 54 48.08 -10.01 27.93
C PHE A 54 47.15 -9.16 28.81
N GLY A 55 47.68 -8.53 29.86
CA GLY A 55 46.91 -7.65 30.74
C GLY A 55 46.31 -6.45 30.00
N ILE A 56 47.07 -5.81 29.11
CA ILE A 56 46.60 -4.69 28.27
C ILE A 56 45.47 -5.13 27.35
N LEU A 57 45.61 -6.28 26.68
CA LEU A 57 44.60 -6.78 25.77
C LEU A 57 43.29 -7.15 26.49
N VAL A 58 43.39 -7.86 27.62
CA VAL A 58 42.23 -8.28 28.42
C VAL A 58 41.50 -7.08 29.02
N SER A 59 42.24 -6.14 29.63
CA SER A 59 41.63 -4.93 30.22
C SER A 59 40.98 -4.05 29.16
N SER A 60 41.63 -3.86 28.01
CA SER A 60 41.06 -3.09 26.89
C SER A 60 39.79 -3.73 26.34
N ALA A 61 39.77 -5.06 26.19
CA ALA A 61 38.59 -5.79 25.76
C ALA A 61 37.44 -5.71 26.79
N LEU A 62 37.75 -5.85 28.08
CA LEU A 62 36.76 -5.76 29.17
C LEU A 62 36.14 -4.36 29.24
N ILE A 63 36.97 -3.30 29.16
CA ILE A 63 36.49 -1.91 29.16
C ILE A 63 35.66 -1.65 27.90
N ALA A 64 36.07 -2.14 26.74
CA ALA A 64 35.30 -2.00 25.50
C ALA A 64 33.93 -2.69 25.59
N LEU A 65 33.85 -3.89 26.19
CA LEU A 65 32.59 -4.60 26.41
C LEU A 65 31.69 -3.84 27.39
N LEU A 66 32.23 -3.40 28.53
CA LEU A 66 31.49 -2.59 29.50
C LEU A 66 30.98 -1.29 28.88
N PHE A 67 31.76 -0.64 28.03
CA PHE A 67 31.35 0.58 27.35
C PHE A 67 30.26 0.32 26.29
N ASP A 68 30.38 -0.76 25.51
CA ASP A 68 29.35 -1.11 24.52
C ASP A 68 28.00 -1.39 25.20
N GLU A 69 28.02 -2.12 26.33
CA GLU A 69 26.82 -2.47 27.08
C GLU A 69 26.19 -1.28 27.80
N ASN A 70 26.99 -0.44 28.44
CA ASN A 70 26.49 0.61 29.31
C ASN A 70 26.26 1.94 28.60
N VAL A 71 26.85 2.16 27.42
CA VAL A 71 26.81 3.44 26.70
C VAL A 71 26.34 3.28 25.26
N ALA A 72 27.01 2.46 24.45
CA ALA A 72 26.74 2.43 23.01
C ALA A 72 25.36 1.84 22.65
N ARG A 73 24.98 0.71 23.26
CA ARG A 73 23.66 0.09 23.03
C ARG A 73 22.50 0.98 23.54
N PRO A 74 22.52 1.53 24.77
CA PRO A 74 21.46 2.40 25.26
C PRO A 74 21.27 3.68 24.42
N ILE A 75 22.36 4.32 23.96
CA ILE A 75 22.28 5.49 23.08
C ILE A 75 21.60 5.13 21.75
N GLY A 76 21.97 3.99 21.17
CA GLY A 76 21.36 3.52 19.92
C GLY A 76 19.86 3.27 20.07
N ALA A 77 19.45 2.62 21.17
CA ALA A 77 18.05 2.37 21.49
C ALA A 77 17.26 3.68 21.70
N LEU A 78 17.83 4.64 22.45
CA LEU A 78 17.20 5.94 22.68
C LEU A 78 17.03 6.73 21.38
N ALA A 79 18.04 6.75 20.51
CA ALA A 79 17.97 7.43 19.22
C ALA A 79 16.95 6.77 18.25
N ALA A 80 16.80 5.44 18.30
CA ALA A 80 15.79 4.74 17.53
C ALA A 80 14.38 5.09 18.01
N ALA A 81 14.15 5.08 19.33
CA ALA A 81 12.87 5.42 19.93
C ALA A 81 12.46 6.88 19.68
N LEU A 82 13.40 7.83 19.74
CA LEU A 82 13.15 9.24 19.40
C LEU A 82 12.75 9.42 17.93
N ARG A 83 13.40 8.71 16.99
CA ARG A 83 13.00 8.77 15.57
C ARG A 83 11.62 8.18 15.33
N ALA A 84 11.29 7.09 16.02
CA ALA A 84 9.98 6.46 15.96
C ALA A 84 8.88 7.41 16.46
N HIS A 85 9.11 8.16 17.55
CA HIS A 85 8.15 9.15 18.06
C HIS A 85 8.04 10.41 17.19
N ALA A 86 9.11 10.81 16.50
CA ALA A 86 9.08 11.99 15.62
C ALA A 86 8.31 11.76 14.31
N HIS A 87 8.21 10.51 13.85
CA HIS A 87 7.60 10.18 12.54
C HIS A 87 6.40 9.24 12.64
N GLY A 88 6.10 8.69 13.82
CA GLY A 88 5.00 7.76 14.05
C GLY A 88 4.05 8.23 15.16
N ARG A 89 2.78 7.79 15.09
CA ARG A 89 1.75 7.99 16.13
C ARG A 89 1.90 7.06 17.34
N LEU A 90 2.96 6.26 17.40
CA LEU A 90 3.11 5.17 18.37
C LEU A 90 3.62 5.65 19.73
N SER A 91 2.95 5.21 20.79
CA SER A 91 3.27 5.42 22.20
C SER A 91 3.99 4.20 22.78
N VAL A 92 5.23 3.95 22.33
CA VAL A 92 6.06 2.88 22.92
C VAL A 92 6.77 3.43 24.16
N PRO A 93 6.48 2.93 25.39
CA PRO A 93 7.11 3.43 26.60
C PRO A 93 8.62 3.16 26.59
N LEU A 94 9.41 4.22 26.75
CA LEU A 94 10.85 4.13 26.92
C LEU A 94 11.16 3.38 28.22
N LYS A 95 11.75 2.18 28.13
CA LYS A 95 12.29 1.48 29.30
C LYS A 95 13.53 2.22 29.81
N VAL A 96 13.32 3.16 30.74
CA VAL A 96 14.37 4.00 31.36
C VAL A 96 15.38 3.20 32.19
N SER A 97 15.07 1.94 32.55
CA SER A 97 15.91 1.11 33.40
C SER A 97 17.25 0.66 32.78
N SER A 98 17.44 0.78 31.46
CA SER A 98 18.68 0.39 30.77
C SER A 98 19.71 1.52 30.61
N ALA A 99 19.40 2.73 31.08
CA ALA A 99 20.17 3.96 30.80
C ALA A 99 20.83 4.58 32.05
N ARG A 100 21.24 3.76 33.03
CA ARG A 100 21.84 4.22 34.31
C ARG A 100 23.03 5.18 34.12
N TYR A 101 23.76 5.06 33.01
CA TYR A 101 24.96 5.85 32.70
C TYR A 101 24.72 7.04 31.77
N LEU A 102 23.47 7.26 31.31
CA LEU A 102 23.12 8.38 30.43
C LEU A 102 22.60 9.63 31.16
N ALA A 103 22.66 9.61 32.50
CA ALA A 103 22.31 10.74 33.38
C ALA A 103 21.01 11.44 32.95
N ASP A 104 21.03 12.77 32.81
CA ASP A 104 19.85 13.61 32.56
C ASP A 104 19.26 13.48 31.14
N LEU A 105 19.98 12.82 30.21
CA LEU A 105 19.53 12.72 28.82
C LEU A 105 18.34 11.77 28.66
N ALA A 106 18.33 10.66 29.39
CA ALA A 106 17.24 9.69 29.36
C ALA A 106 15.91 10.26 29.89
N PRO A 107 15.85 10.90 31.08
CA PRO A 107 14.61 11.50 31.58
C PRO A 107 14.17 12.70 30.74
N ALA A 108 15.08 13.53 30.22
CA ALA A 108 14.72 14.63 29.33
C ALA A 108 14.10 14.15 28.00
N ALA A 109 14.67 13.10 27.40
CA ALA A 109 14.12 12.48 26.19
C ALA A 109 12.75 11.84 26.46
N ALA A 110 12.56 11.19 27.61
CA ALA A 110 11.28 10.61 28.00
C ALA A 110 10.19 11.68 28.16
N ALA A 111 10.47 12.77 28.87
CA ALA A 111 9.53 13.88 29.04
C ALA A 111 9.15 14.55 27.71
N LEU A 112 10.10 14.63 26.76
CA LEU A 112 9.85 15.21 25.44
C LEU A 112 8.97 14.29 24.56
N CYS A 113 9.22 12.98 24.60
CA CYS A 113 8.35 11.99 23.94
C CYS A 113 6.93 12.00 24.51
N GLU A 114 6.78 12.13 25.83
CA GLU A 114 5.47 12.19 26.50
C GLU A 114 4.68 13.44 26.09
N ARG A 115 5.33 14.61 26.02
CA ARG A 115 4.72 15.86 25.52
C ARG A 115 4.31 15.78 24.05
N LEU A 116 5.14 15.16 23.21
CA LEU A 116 4.81 14.94 21.80
C LEU A 116 3.64 13.98 21.61
N SER A 117 3.61 12.89 22.38
CA SER A 117 2.52 11.91 22.34
C SER A 117 1.19 12.53 22.77
N THR A 118 1.18 13.28 23.88
CA THR A 118 -0.02 13.99 24.35
C THR A 118 -0.50 15.05 23.36
N ALA A 119 0.42 15.81 22.72
CA ALA A 119 0.07 16.78 21.68
C ALA A 119 -0.51 16.10 20.43
N HIS A 120 0.04 14.97 20.00
CA HIS A 120 -0.47 14.19 18.87
C HIS A 120 -1.86 13.60 19.15
N GLN A 121 -2.09 13.10 20.37
CA GLN A 121 -3.38 12.54 20.77
C GLN A 121 -4.48 13.61 20.78
N GLY A 122 -4.21 14.79 21.36
CA GLY A 122 -5.15 15.92 21.33
C GLY A 122 -5.37 16.53 19.94
N ALA A 123 -4.44 16.33 18.99
CA ALA A 123 -4.66 16.70 17.58
C ALA A 123 -5.52 15.65 16.84
N ALA A 124 -5.33 14.37 17.15
CA ALA A 124 -6.12 13.28 16.58
C ALA A 124 -7.60 13.35 17.02
N GLU A 125 -7.85 13.65 18.30
CA GLU A 125 -9.21 13.83 18.84
C GLU A 125 -9.95 14.98 18.14
N ARG A 126 -9.31 16.15 18.00
CA ARG A 126 -9.90 17.30 17.29
C ARG A 126 -10.16 17.02 15.81
N LEU A 127 -9.29 16.24 15.16
CA LEU A 127 -9.52 15.81 13.77
C LEU A 127 -10.70 14.83 13.68
N ALA A 128 -10.84 13.92 14.63
CA ALA A 128 -11.94 12.97 14.69
C ALA A 128 -13.29 13.69 14.92
N GLU A 129 -13.34 14.64 15.86
CA GLU A 129 -14.52 15.49 16.08
C GLU A 129 -14.89 16.29 14.83
N ALA A 130 -13.93 17.01 14.23
CA ALA A 130 -14.19 17.77 13.01
C ALA A 130 -14.63 16.88 11.83
N THR A 131 -14.06 15.68 11.71
CA THR A 131 -14.46 14.72 10.67
C THR A 131 -15.85 14.16 10.93
N ALA A 132 -16.22 13.93 12.19
CA ALA A 132 -17.55 13.48 12.58
C ALA A 132 -18.62 14.55 12.30
N GLU A 133 -18.34 15.83 12.62
CA GLU A 133 -19.20 16.96 12.26
C GLU A 133 -19.37 17.08 10.76
N LEU A 134 -18.28 16.99 10.00
CA LEU A 134 -18.31 17.09 8.54
C LEU A 134 -19.04 15.90 7.90
N LYS A 135 -18.94 14.70 8.50
CA LYS A 135 -19.70 13.51 8.10
C LYS A 135 -21.19 13.68 8.40
N ALA A 136 -21.55 14.25 9.55
CA ALA A 136 -22.94 14.53 9.91
C ALA A 136 -23.56 15.60 9.00
N GLU A 137 -22.83 16.67 8.70
CA GLU A 137 -23.28 17.71 7.78
C GLU A 137 -23.39 17.18 6.34
N LYS A 138 -22.43 16.35 5.90
CA LYS A 138 -22.53 15.63 4.62
C LYS A 138 -23.73 14.70 4.59
N ALA A 139 -23.99 13.95 5.66
CA ALA A 139 -25.15 13.05 5.74
C ALA A 139 -26.47 13.83 5.64
N ARG A 140 -26.57 14.96 6.34
CA ARG A 140 -27.72 15.86 6.29
C ARG A 140 -27.93 16.47 4.91
N LEU A 141 -26.87 16.92 4.25
CA LEU A 141 -26.94 17.41 2.87
C LEU A 141 -27.31 16.28 1.90
N SER A 142 -26.80 15.07 2.09
CA SER A 142 -27.18 13.89 1.31
C SER A 142 -28.65 13.51 1.50
N GLU A 143 -29.21 13.64 2.71
CA GLU A 143 -30.62 13.39 3.02
C GLU A 143 -31.53 14.39 2.29
N ILE A 144 -31.24 15.70 2.38
CA ILE A 144 -31.99 16.74 1.66
C ILE A 144 -31.91 16.53 0.14
N LEU A 145 -30.71 16.18 -0.36
CA LEU A 145 -30.52 15.97 -1.79
C LEU A 145 -31.19 14.67 -2.28
N SER A 146 -31.42 13.68 -1.41
CA SER A 146 -32.06 12.39 -1.73
C SER A 146 -33.54 12.50 -2.14
N GLU A 147 -34.19 13.62 -1.83
CA GLU A 147 -35.58 13.90 -2.23
C GLU A 147 -35.73 14.27 -3.72
N ILE A 148 -34.64 14.36 -4.49
CA ILE A 148 -34.65 14.69 -5.93
C ILE A 148 -34.35 13.41 -6.76
N PRO A 149 -35.34 12.83 -7.46
CA PRO A 149 -35.20 11.56 -8.19
C PRO A 149 -34.66 11.76 -9.61
N ILE A 150 -33.43 12.29 -9.73
CA ILE A 150 -32.79 12.54 -11.03
C ILE A 150 -31.43 11.83 -11.07
N ALA A 151 -31.31 10.82 -11.94
CA ALA A 151 -30.04 10.19 -12.26
C ALA A 151 -29.22 11.07 -13.19
N VAL A 152 -27.94 11.31 -12.86
CA VAL A 152 -27.05 12.19 -13.63
C VAL A 152 -25.81 11.46 -14.11
N MET A 153 -25.52 11.56 -15.41
CA MET A 153 -24.31 11.04 -16.05
C MET A 153 -23.67 12.11 -16.94
N ALA A 154 -22.37 12.35 -16.79
CA ALA A 154 -21.60 13.20 -17.69
C ALA A 154 -20.78 12.36 -18.67
N VAL A 155 -20.67 12.88 -19.89
CA VAL A 155 -20.02 12.23 -21.01
C VAL A 155 -19.08 13.22 -21.70
N ASP A 156 -17.89 12.78 -22.09
CA ASP A 156 -16.92 13.60 -22.84
C ASP A 156 -17.30 13.76 -24.33
N HIS A 157 -16.48 14.49 -25.08
CA HIS A 157 -16.65 14.69 -26.53
C HIS A 157 -16.45 13.41 -27.36
N ASN A 158 -15.83 12.37 -26.79
CA ASN A 158 -15.60 11.06 -27.39
C ASN A 158 -16.68 10.04 -27.00
N HIS A 159 -17.79 10.49 -26.39
CA HIS A 159 -18.89 9.64 -25.95
C HIS A 159 -18.49 8.64 -24.86
N ARG A 160 -17.55 9.00 -23.98
CA ARG A 160 -17.14 8.20 -22.83
C ARG A 160 -17.68 8.77 -21.53
N ILE A 161 -18.13 7.89 -20.64
CA ILE A 161 -18.69 8.24 -19.34
C ILE A 161 -17.57 8.80 -18.46
N THR A 162 -17.70 10.06 -18.08
CA THR A 162 -16.76 10.75 -17.20
C THR A 162 -17.28 10.90 -15.77
N LEU A 163 -18.60 10.82 -15.60
CA LEU A 163 -19.24 10.87 -14.29
C LEU A 163 -20.57 10.14 -14.37
N TYR A 164 -20.95 9.43 -13.31
CA TYR A 164 -22.31 8.95 -13.13
C TYR A 164 -22.62 8.83 -11.64
N ASP A 165 -23.89 8.95 -11.26
CA ASP A 165 -24.35 8.71 -9.90
C ASP A 165 -24.91 7.28 -9.71
N ARG A 166 -25.16 6.87 -8.47
CA ARG A 166 -25.73 5.55 -8.18
C ARG A 166 -27.16 5.39 -8.74
N GLN A 167 -27.93 6.47 -8.87
CA GLN A 167 -29.25 6.41 -9.51
C GLN A 167 -29.14 6.05 -11.00
N THR A 168 -28.06 6.45 -11.68
CA THR A 168 -27.71 5.99 -13.03
C THR A 168 -27.49 4.47 -13.07
N VAL A 169 -26.89 3.90 -12.01
CA VAL A 169 -26.74 2.44 -11.86
C VAL A 169 -28.07 1.73 -11.72
N HIS A 170 -29.03 2.30 -10.99
CA HIS A 170 -30.36 1.72 -10.91
C HIS A 170 -31.15 1.88 -12.22
N ALA A 171 -31.07 3.05 -12.86
CA ALA A 171 -31.74 3.33 -14.13
C ALA A 171 -31.23 2.46 -15.30
N LEU A 172 -29.94 2.10 -15.30
CA LEU A 172 -29.29 1.35 -16.38
C LEU A 172 -28.80 -0.05 -15.95
N GLY A 173 -29.09 -0.47 -14.71
CA GLY A 173 -28.58 -1.69 -14.10
C GLY A 173 -29.05 -2.98 -14.76
N GLY A 174 -30.15 -2.91 -15.53
CA GLY A 174 -30.62 -4.02 -16.37
C GLY A 174 -29.80 -4.24 -17.65
N VAL A 175 -29.07 -3.22 -18.12
CA VAL A 175 -28.42 -3.22 -19.45
C VAL A 175 -26.98 -3.72 -19.38
N ALA A 176 -26.14 -3.13 -18.52
CA ALA A 176 -24.73 -3.49 -18.35
C ALA A 176 -24.13 -2.86 -17.08
N SER A 177 -23.00 -3.39 -16.58
CA SER A 177 -22.25 -2.73 -15.49
C SER A 177 -21.75 -1.36 -15.93
N LEU A 178 -22.06 -0.31 -15.16
CA LEU A 178 -21.51 1.04 -15.36
C LEU A 178 -20.02 1.08 -15.00
N GLY A 179 -19.31 2.06 -15.54
CA GLY A 179 -17.91 2.28 -15.24
C GLY A 179 -17.36 3.49 -15.96
N LEU A 180 -16.47 4.21 -15.28
CA LEU A 180 -15.82 5.41 -15.81
C LEU A 180 -14.93 5.04 -17.02
N GLY A 181 -14.83 5.95 -17.99
CA GLY A 181 -14.08 5.78 -19.23
C GLY A 181 -14.72 4.83 -20.26
N ARG A 182 -15.87 4.21 -19.95
CA ARG A 182 -16.60 3.33 -20.87
C ARG A 182 -17.39 4.13 -21.90
N SER A 183 -17.59 3.54 -23.09
CA SER A 183 -18.45 4.13 -24.12
C SER A 183 -19.91 4.14 -23.67
N VAL A 184 -20.55 5.30 -23.77
CA VAL A 184 -21.98 5.48 -23.45
C VAL A 184 -22.89 4.70 -24.40
N PHE A 185 -22.42 4.39 -25.61
CA PHE A 185 -23.16 3.60 -26.63
C PHE A 185 -23.40 2.14 -26.23
N ARG A 186 -22.79 1.71 -25.12
CA ARG A 186 -23.06 0.41 -24.53
C ARG A 186 -24.40 0.37 -23.78
N TYR A 187 -24.91 1.54 -23.39
CA TYR A 187 -26.13 1.68 -22.60
C TYR A 187 -27.28 2.25 -23.42
N PHE A 188 -26.96 3.08 -24.42
CA PHE A 188 -27.93 3.72 -25.31
C PHE A 188 -27.63 3.45 -26.78
N GLU A 189 -28.66 3.46 -27.61
CA GLU A 189 -28.51 3.28 -29.05
C GLU A 189 -27.66 4.40 -29.68
N GLU A 190 -26.63 4.00 -30.43
CA GLU A 190 -25.63 4.92 -30.99
C GLU A 190 -26.25 5.97 -31.93
N THR A 191 -27.15 5.55 -32.82
CA THR A 191 -27.77 6.43 -33.82
C THR A 191 -28.58 7.53 -33.15
N ALA A 192 -29.44 7.15 -32.20
CA ALA A 192 -30.31 8.07 -31.47
C ALA A 192 -29.50 9.10 -30.66
N LEU A 193 -28.46 8.65 -29.95
CA LEU A 193 -27.66 9.52 -29.10
C LEU A 193 -26.81 10.51 -29.91
N ARG A 194 -26.24 10.08 -31.05
CA ARG A 194 -25.49 10.97 -31.93
C ARG A 194 -26.37 12.09 -32.51
N THR A 195 -27.56 11.74 -33.01
CA THR A 195 -28.53 12.73 -33.52
C THR A 195 -28.98 13.71 -32.43
N ALA A 196 -29.17 13.23 -31.20
CA ALA A 196 -29.52 14.09 -30.06
C ALA A 196 -28.41 15.09 -29.74
N VAL A 197 -27.15 14.66 -29.70
CA VAL A 197 -26.00 15.54 -29.44
C VAL A 197 -25.78 16.56 -30.57
N GLU A 198 -25.99 16.17 -31.82
CA GLU A 198 -25.94 17.10 -32.97
C GLU A 198 -27.03 18.17 -32.88
N THR A 199 -28.25 17.77 -32.52
CA THR A 199 -29.38 18.69 -32.31
C THR A 199 -29.08 19.66 -31.15
N LEU A 200 -28.49 19.17 -30.07
CA LEU A 200 -28.08 19.95 -28.90
C LEU A 200 -27.01 20.99 -29.24
N LYS A 201 -26.06 20.64 -30.12
CA LYS A 201 -25.04 21.56 -30.67
C LYS A 201 -25.67 22.62 -31.57
N ALA A 202 -26.65 22.25 -32.39
CA ALA A 202 -27.37 23.17 -33.27
C ALA A 202 -28.22 24.19 -32.49
N GLN A 203 -28.75 23.82 -31.31
CA GLN A 203 -29.59 24.67 -30.46
C GLN A 203 -28.81 25.47 -29.40
N ALA A 204 -27.51 25.71 -29.62
CA ALA A 204 -26.66 26.52 -28.74
C ALA A 204 -26.68 26.12 -27.25
N GLY A 205 -26.88 24.83 -26.94
CA GLY A 205 -26.83 24.30 -25.58
C GLY A 205 -28.11 24.45 -24.75
N ALA A 206 -29.25 24.77 -25.38
CA ALA A 206 -30.55 24.60 -24.74
C ALA A 206 -30.77 23.11 -24.34
N PRO A 207 -31.35 22.84 -23.15
CA PRO A 207 -31.57 21.47 -22.71
C PRO A 207 -32.58 20.76 -23.63
N LEU A 208 -32.20 19.59 -24.15
CA LEU A 208 -33.03 18.77 -25.03
C LEU A 208 -33.65 17.62 -24.22
N GLN A 209 -34.98 17.50 -24.23
CA GLN A 209 -35.67 16.32 -23.72
C GLN A 209 -35.87 15.31 -24.87
N ILE A 210 -35.49 14.06 -24.63
CA ILE A 210 -35.58 12.96 -25.59
C ILE A 210 -35.79 11.63 -24.85
N ASP A 211 -36.58 10.75 -25.43
CA ASP A 211 -36.67 9.36 -25.00
C ASP A 211 -35.54 8.56 -25.66
N LEU A 212 -34.53 8.22 -24.88
CA LEU A 212 -33.32 7.53 -25.34
C LEU A 212 -33.55 6.01 -25.36
N PRO A 213 -33.46 5.33 -26.52
CA PRO A 213 -33.54 3.88 -26.59
C PRO A 213 -32.34 3.23 -25.89
N THR A 214 -32.60 2.19 -25.09
CA THR A 214 -31.54 1.40 -24.45
C THR A 214 -30.87 0.47 -25.47
N ALA A 215 -29.57 0.24 -25.33
CA ALA A 215 -28.78 -0.56 -26.28
C ALA A 215 -29.17 -2.04 -26.34
N ASP A 216 -29.83 -2.56 -25.30
CA ASP A 216 -30.38 -3.93 -25.23
C ASP A 216 -31.77 -4.06 -25.89
N GLY A 217 -32.37 -2.95 -26.34
CA GLY A 217 -33.72 -2.93 -26.91
C GLY A 217 -34.84 -3.16 -25.89
N ALA A 218 -34.54 -3.11 -24.59
CA ALA A 218 -35.51 -3.35 -23.52
C ALA A 218 -36.54 -2.21 -23.33
N GLY A 219 -36.25 -1.00 -23.83
CA GLY A 219 -37.19 0.12 -23.81
C GLY A 219 -36.55 1.46 -24.18
N THR A 220 -37.26 2.55 -23.87
CA THR A 220 -36.77 3.93 -23.98
C THR A 220 -36.81 4.61 -22.62
N LEU A 221 -35.75 5.35 -22.27
CA LEU A 221 -35.63 6.11 -21.03
C LEU A 221 -35.81 7.61 -21.28
N PRO A 222 -36.73 8.30 -20.60
CA PRO A 222 -36.86 9.75 -20.71
C PRO A 222 -35.63 10.42 -20.13
N ALA A 223 -34.94 11.19 -20.98
CA ALA A 223 -33.68 11.82 -20.65
C ALA A 223 -33.64 13.28 -21.07
N ARG A 224 -32.94 14.11 -20.29
CA ARG A 224 -32.65 15.50 -20.57
C ARG A 224 -31.15 15.65 -20.80
N LEU A 225 -30.75 16.12 -21.98
CA LEU A 225 -29.37 16.36 -22.35
C LEU A 225 -29.01 17.84 -22.23
N ARG A 226 -27.79 18.16 -21.79
CA ARG A 226 -27.24 19.53 -21.75
C ARG A 226 -25.75 19.56 -22.09
N LEU A 227 -25.28 20.55 -22.86
CA LEU A 227 -23.86 20.71 -23.16
C LEU A 227 -23.06 21.20 -21.94
N THR A 228 -21.84 20.71 -21.79
CA THR A 228 -20.85 21.26 -20.86
C THR A 228 -19.95 22.27 -21.58
N GLY A 229 -19.98 23.52 -21.10
CA GLY A 229 -19.47 24.69 -21.83
C GLY A 229 -17.95 24.78 -22.05
N ARG A 230 -17.11 23.86 -21.52
CA ARG A 230 -15.63 23.96 -21.64
C ARG A 230 -14.92 22.76 -22.30
N GLY A 231 -15.61 21.68 -22.66
CA GLY A 231 -14.94 20.46 -23.15
C GLY A 231 -15.66 19.70 -24.27
N GLY A 232 -16.73 20.26 -24.85
CA GLY A 232 -17.51 19.61 -25.92
C GLY A 232 -18.27 18.35 -25.49
N GLY A 233 -18.33 18.08 -24.18
CA GLY A 233 -19.10 17.00 -23.59
C GLY A 233 -20.56 17.38 -23.35
N TYR A 234 -21.31 16.44 -22.79
CA TYR A 234 -22.72 16.60 -22.47
C TYR A 234 -23.10 15.83 -21.21
N ILE A 235 -24.12 16.32 -20.51
CA ILE A 235 -24.71 15.70 -19.33
C ILE A 235 -26.04 15.10 -19.76
N ILE A 236 -26.30 13.86 -19.36
CA ILE A 236 -27.57 13.16 -19.47
C ILE A 236 -28.18 13.12 -18.06
N SER A 237 -29.40 13.62 -17.91
CA SER A 237 -30.19 13.54 -16.69
C SER A 237 -31.46 12.73 -16.95
N MET A 238 -31.74 11.70 -16.16
CA MET A 238 -32.89 10.81 -16.35
C MET A 238 -33.78 10.87 -15.11
N ASP A 239 -35.09 10.91 -15.32
CA ASP A 239 -36.05 10.79 -14.23
C ASP A 239 -36.21 9.29 -13.90
N VAL A 240 -36.05 8.93 -12.63
CA VAL A 240 -36.13 7.53 -12.16
C VAL A 240 -37.35 7.36 -11.28
N GLU A 241 -38.11 6.27 -11.46
CA GLU A 241 -39.22 5.94 -10.55
C GLU A 241 -38.68 5.72 -9.13
N PRO A 242 -39.30 6.34 -8.10
CA PRO A 242 -38.79 6.30 -6.75
C PRO A 242 -39.12 4.96 -6.10
N GLU A 243 -38.33 3.92 -6.36
CA GLU A 243 -38.34 2.71 -5.55
C GLU A 243 -37.00 2.55 -4.80
N VAL A 244 -37.10 2.74 -3.48
CA VAL A 244 -36.10 2.50 -2.43
C VAL A 244 -34.90 3.46 -2.42
N VAL A 245 -34.99 4.41 -1.47
CA VAL A 245 -33.93 5.31 -1.00
C VAL A 245 -32.68 4.50 -0.62
N ALA A 246 -31.64 4.57 -1.44
CA ALA A 246 -30.29 4.12 -1.09
C ALA A 246 -29.39 5.34 -0.87
N GLU A 247 -28.60 5.31 0.21
CA GLU A 247 -27.67 6.37 0.62
C GLU A 247 -26.78 6.87 -0.54
N ARG A 248 -26.47 8.18 -0.52
CA ARG A 248 -25.63 8.86 -1.52
C ARG A 248 -24.17 9.00 -1.06
N PRO A 249 -23.26 8.08 -1.40
CA PRO A 249 -21.86 8.42 -1.60
C PRO A 249 -21.71 8.95 -3.04
N LEU A 250 -21.61 10.27 -3.18
CA LEU A 250 -21.17 10.88 -4.44
C LEU A 250 -19.70 10.50 -4.68
N VAL A 251 -19.44 9.68 -5.70
CA VAL A 251 -18.09 9.43 -6.23
C VAL A 251 -17.77 10.59 -7.18
N PHE A 252 -17.08 11.62 -6.68
CA PHE A 252 -16.55 12.73 -7.49
C PHE A 252 -15.02 12.65 -7.47
N ASP A 253 -14.37 12.57 -8.63
CA ASP A 253 -12.96 12.97 -8.76
C ASP A 253 -12.66 13.57 -10.15
N PHE A 254 -12.25 14.83 -10.17
CA PHE A 254 -11.80 15.55 -11.37
C PHE A 254 -10.39 15.09 -11.82
N ALA A 255 -9.65 14.32 -11.01
CA ALA A 255 -8.34 13.79 -11.36
C ALA A 255 -8.37 12.64 -12.37
N LEU A 256 -9.54 12.04 -12.61
CA LEU A 256 -9.74 11.06 -13.70
C LEU A 256 -9.74 11.71 -15.09
N ILE A 257 -9.76 13.05 -15.18
CA ILE A 257 -9.72 13.79 -16.46
C ILE A 257 -8.32 13.71 -17.12
N ASP A 258 -7.26 13.46 -16.33
CA ASP A 258 -5.89 13.47 -16.84
C ASP A 258 -5.24 12.06 -16.93
N CYS A 259 -5.87 11.02 -16.38
CA CYS A 259 -5.37 9.64 -16.48
C CYS A 259 -5.98 8.91 -17.67
N THR A 260 -5.63 9.33 -18.88
CA THR A 260 -5.87 8.54 -20.10
C THR A 260 -4.58 8.19 -20.83
N VAL A 261 -4.35 6.87 -20.92
CA VAL A 261 -3.72 6.16 -22.05
C VAL A 261 -2.24 6.47 -22.30
N GLN A 262 -1.35 5.78 -21.58
CA GLN A 262 -0.14 5.09 -22.06
C GLN A 262 0.70 4.60 -20.87
N GLY A 263 0.29 3.48 -20.25
CA GLY A 263 0.93 3.01 -19.01
C GLY A 263 0.79 4.01 -17.86
N VAL A 264 1.11 3.58 -16.66
CA VAL A 264 1.22 4.49 -15.52
C VAL A 264 2.62 5.09 -15.56
N ASP A 265 2.73 6.41 -15.69
CA ASP A 265 4.03 7.09 -15.71
C ASP A 265 4.80 6.80 -14.41
N PRO A 266 6.01 6.20 -14.48
CA PRO A 266 6.83 5.93 -13.30
C PRO A 266 7.17 7.16 -12.47
N SER A 267 7.03 8.37 -13.01
CA SER A 267 7.31 9.64 -12.32
C SER A 267 6.19 10.11 -11.39
N ILE A 268 4.98 9.52 -11.48
CA ILE A 268 3.84 9.91 -10.65
C ILE A 268 4.14 9.60 -9.18
N ALA A 269 3.80 10.56 -8.31
CA ALA A 269 3.96 10.44 -6.87
C ALA A 269 3.06 9.33 -6.29
N LEU A 270 3.56 8.58 -5.31
CA LEU A 270 2.80 7.50 -4.68
C LEU A 270 1.46 7.99 -4.10
N SER A 271 1.42 9.16 -3.48
CA SER A 271 0.19 9.75 -2.95
C SER A 271 -0.90 10.03 -4.00
N ALA A 272 -0.54 10.17 -5.28
CA ALA A 272 -1.42 10.57 -6.38
C ALA A 272 -1.74 9.42 -7.35
N LEU A 273 -1.18 8.23 -7.13
CA LEU A 273 -1.41 7.08 -8.01
C LEU A 273 -2.78 6.45 -7.78
N PRO A 274 -3.49 6.05 -8.85
CA PRO A 274 -4.60 5.13 -8.75
C PRO A 274 -4.08 3.70 -8.52
N TYR A 275 -4.66 3.03 -7.52
CA TYR A 275 -4.36 1.64 -7.20
C TYR A 275 -5.61 0.77 -7.27
N VAL A 276 -5.44 -0.44 -7.78
CA VAL A 276 -6.35 -1.56 -7.50
C VAL A 276 -5.64 -2.51 -6.57
N VAL A 277 -6.10 -2.53 -5.32
CA VAL A 277 -5.61 -3.44 -4.31
C VAL A 277 -6.48 -4.68 -4.33
N PHE A 278 -5.89 -5.86 -4.48
CA PHE A 278 -6.63 -7.10 -4.62
C PHE A 278 -5.96 -8.25 -3.87
N ASP A 279 -6.75 -9.29 -3.65
CA ASP A 279 -6.36 -10.54 -3.03
C ASP A 279 -7.16 -11.69 -3.67
N THR A 280 -6.60 -12.91 -3.62
CA THR A 280 -7.26 -14.12 -4.13
C THR A 280 -7.26 -15.25 -3.11
N GLU A 281 -8.43 -15.90 -2.99
CA GLU A 281 -8.52 -17.18 -2.27
C GLU A 281 -8.46 -18.33 -3.26
N THR A 282 -7.80 -19.42 -2.86
CA THR A 282 -7.46 -20.53 -3.74
C THR A 282 -7.69 -21.89 -3.10
N THR A 283 -7.66 -22.95 -3.90
CA THR A 283 -7.71 -24.33 -3.38
C THR A 283 -6.44 -24.75 -2.62
N GLY A 284 -5.37 -23.94 -2.65
CA GLY A 284 -4.08 -24.24 -2.05
C GLY A 284 -2.98 -23.26 -2.47
N LEU A 285 -1.74 -23.51 -2.04
CA LEU A 285 -0.62 -22.56 -2.12
C LEU A 285 0.33 -22.81 -3.32
N ASP A 286 0.00 -23.70 -4.25
CA ASP A 286 0.80 -23.93 -5.46
C ASP A 286 0.10 -23.37 -6.70
N PRO A 287 0.51 -22.21 -7.24
CA PRO A 287 -0.17 -21.59 -8.39
C PRO A 287 -0.05 -22.39 -9.69
N LYS A 288 0.79 -23.43 -9.75
CA LYS A 288 0.84 -24.35 -10.90
C LYS A 288 -0.25 -25.40 -10.85
N ARG A 289 -0.73 -25.73 -9.64
CA ARG A 289 -1.64 -26.87 -9.39
C ARG A 289 -2.99 -26.46 -8.86
N ASP A 290 -3.04 -25.43 -8.03
CA ASP A 290 -4.24 -24.93 -7.38
C ASP A 290 -5.03 -23.99 -8.29
N SER A 291 -6.29 -23.76 -7.92
CA SER A 291 -7.22 -22.94 -8.70
C SER A 291 -7.88 -21.89 -7.85
N LEU A 292 -8.39 -20.85 -8.53
CA LEU A 292 -9.02 -19.68 -7.96
C LEU A 292 -10.41 -20.01 -7.39
N VAL A 293 -10.69 -19.48 -6.19
CA VAL A 293 -11.95 -19.68 -5.43
C VAL A 293 -12.65 -18.37 -5.14
N GLN A 294 -11.91 -17.26 -4.95
CA GLN A 294 -12.49 -15.92 -4.79
C GLN A 294 -11.52 -14.87 -5.32
N ILE A 295 -12.05 -13.76 -5.84
CA ILE A 295 -11.31 -12.51 -6.07
C ILE A 295 -11.98 -11.42 -5.25
N GLY A 296 -11.19 -10.64 -4.51
CA GLY A 296 -11.62 -9.42 -3.85
C GLY A 296 -10.70 -8.28 -4.26
N ALA A 297 -11.25 -7.11 -4.57
CA ALA A 297 -10.47 -5.95 -4.93
C ALA A 297 -11.17 -4.63 -4.57
N VAL A 298 -10.38 -3.62 -4.24
CA VAL A 298 -10.83 -2.26 -3.93
C VAL A 298 -9.98 -1.24 -4.66
N ARG A 299 -10.61 -0.13 -5.06
CA ARG A 299 -9.91 1.00 -5.68
C ARG A 299 -9.46 2.01 -4.63
N VAL A 300 -8.21 2.46 -4.76
CA VAL A 300 -7.63 3.53 -3.95
C VAL A 300 -7.18 4.65 -4.88
N LEU A 301 -7.58 5.88 -4.56
CA LEU A 301 -7.22 7.07 -5.32
C LEU A 301 -6.95 8.22 -4.36
N ASN A 302 -5.92 9.03 -4.64
CA ASN A 302 -5.58 10.21 -3.84
C ASN A 302 -5.45 9.93 -2.33
N GLY A 303 -4.85 8.77 -1.99
CA GLY A 303 -4.65 8.33 -0.61
C GLY A 303 -5.92 7.90 0.12
N ARG A 304 -7.00 7.58 -0.59
CA ARG A 304 -8.29 7.14 0.00
C ARG A 304 -8.87 5.96 -0.75
N MET A 305 -9.46 5.02 -0.02
CA MET A 305 -10.30 3.98 -0.61
C MET A 305 -11.59 4.60 -1.13
N LEU A 306 -12.00 4.21 -2.34
CA LEU A 306 -13.24 4.68 -2.95
C LEU A 306 -14.40 3.77 -2.55
N GLU A 307 -15.31 4.29 -1.73
CA GLU A 307 -16.52 3.58 -1.31
C GLU A 307 -17.39 3.25 -2.53
N GLY A 308 -17.73 1.98 -2.72
CA GLY A 308 -18.54 1.49 -3.85
C GLY A 308 -17.75 1.07 -5.09
N GLU A 309 -16.46 1.39 -5.17
CA GLU A 309 -15.54 0.93 -6.24
C GLU A 309 -14.79 -0.32 -5.77
N ALA A 310 -15.56 -1.39 -5.58
CA ALA A 310 -15.07 -2.70 -5.17
C ALA A 310 -15.50 -3.78 -6.17
N PHE A 311 -14.66 -4.80 -6.34
CA PHE A 311 -14.94 -5.98 -7.13
C PHE A 311 -14.85 -7.20 -6.23
N GLU A 312 -15.91 -7.99 -6.17
CA GLU A 312 -15.93 -9.24 -5.42
C GLU A 312 -16.64 -10.31 -6.24
N THR A 313 -16.01 -11.48 -6.35
CA THR A 313 -16.67 -12.65 -6.94
C THR A 313 -16.14 -13.92 -6.29
N LEU A 314 -17.07 -14.81 -5.93
CA LEU A 314 -16.76 -16.22 -5.80
C LEU A 314 -16.45 -16.80 -7.17
N VAL A 315 -15.68 -17.88 -7.20
CA VAL A 315 -15.25 -18.58 -8.41
C VAL A 315 -15.43 -20.08 -8.19
N ASN A 316 -16.07 -20.74 -9.14
CA ASN A 316 -16.11 -22.20 -9.18
C ASN A 316 -14.75 -22.69 -9.69
N PRO A 317 -13.92 -23.37 -8.87
CA PRO A 317 -12.60 -23.81 -9.30
C PRO A 317 -12.65 -25.02 -10.25
N CYS A 318 -13.86 -25.49 -10.62
CA CYS A 318 -14.12 -26.69 -11.43
C CYS A 318 -13.48 -27.96 -10.86
N ARG A 319 -13.28 -27.99 -9.54
CA ARG A 319 -12.65 -29.10 -8.79
C ARG A 319 -13.05 -29.06 -7.32
N PRO A 320 -12.80 -30.15 -6.56
CA PRO A 320 -13.01 -30.13 -5.11
C PRO A 320 -12.10 -29.12 -4.41
N ILE A 321 -12.68 -28.31 -3.51
CA ILE A 321 -11.95 -27.44 -2.59
C ILE A 321 -11.46 -28.31 -1.41
N PRO A 322 -10.14 -28.39 -1.13
CA PRO A 322 -9.63 -29.15 0.00
C PRO A 322 -10.15 -28.59 1.34
N ALA A 323 -10.47 -29.47 2.29
CA ALA A 323 -10.94 -29.06 3.61
C ALA A 323 -9.95 -28.17 4.37
N SER A 324 -8.65 -28.23 4.05
CA SER A 324 -7.64 -27.31 4.60
C SER A 324 -7.82 -25.88 4.12
N ALA A 325 -8.21 -25.67 2.85
CA ALA A 325 -8.46 -24.35 2.29
C ALA A 325 -9.78 -23.77 2.86
N THR A 326 -10.85 -24.57 2.86
CA THR A 326 -12.13 -24.17 3.49
C THR A 326 -12.00 -23.81 4.97
N ARG A 327 -11.10 -24.47 5.73
CA ARG A 327 -10.84 -24.09 7.13
C ARG A 327 -10.20 -22.70 7.29
N VAL A 328 -9.52 -22.22 6.28
CA VAL A 328 -8.87 -20.90 6.27
C VAL A 328 -9.88 -19.85 5.82
N HIS A 329 -10.39 -19.97 4.59
CA HIS A 329 -11.20 -18.92 3.98
C HIS A 329 -12.72 -19.11 4.10
N GLY A 330 -13.18 -20.21 4.71
CA GLY A 330 -14.60 -20.46 4.97
C GLY A 330 -15.46 -20.83 3.74
N ILE A 331 -14.90 -20.81 2.54
CA ILE A 331 -15.63 -21.06 1.28
C ILE A 331 -15.83 -22.56 1.06
N THR A 332 -17.08 -22.93 0.84
CA THR A 332 -17.54 -24.31 0.63
C THR A 332 -17.83 -24.59 -0.85
N ALA A 333 -17.92 -25.87 -1.21
CA ALA A 333 -18.25 -26.28 -2.57
C ALA A 333 -19.67 -25.81 -2.97
N GLU A 334 -20.59 -25.77 -2.01
CA GLU A 334 -21.96 -25.31 -2.19
C GLU A 334 -22.03 -23.82 -2.52
N MET A 335 -21.21 -22.99 -1.87
CA MET A 335 -21.16 -21.54 -2.12
C MET A 335 -20.71 -21.20 -3.54
N VAL A 336 -19.82 -22.01 -4.12
CA VAL A 336 -19.24 -21.76 -5.45
C VAL A 336 -19.93 -22.52 -6.57
N ALA A 337 -20.94 -23.34 -6.27
CA ALA A 337 -21.57 -24.23 -7.26
C ALA A 337 -22.15 -23.48 -8.47
N SER A 338 -22.74 -22.31 -8.24
CA SER A 338 -23.29 -21.41 -9.28
C SER A 338 -22.39 -20.23 -9.61
N ALA A 339 -21.19 -20.17 -9.04
CA ALA A 339 -20.23 -19.10 -9.31
C ALA A 339 -19.61 -19.24 -10.71
N PRO A 340 -19.15 -18.15 -11.34
CA PRO A 340 -18.47 -18.23 -12.64
C PRO A 340 -17.21 -19.11 -12.56
N GLU A 341 -16.86 -19.73 -13.70
CA GLU A 341 -15.58 -20.41 -13.86
C GLU A 341 -14.40 -19.40 -13.81
N PRO A 342 -13.15 -19.87 -13.63
CA PRO A 342 -12.02 -18.97 -13.39
C PRO A 342 -11.76 -17.99 -14.54
N ALA A 343 -11.82 -18.42 -15.80
CA ALA A 343 -11.51 -17.55 -16.92
C ALA A 343 -12.46 -16.35 -17.07
N PRO A 344 -13.80 -16.52 -17.03
CA PRO A 344 -14.74 -15.40 -16.96
C PRO A 344 -14.51 -14.46 -15.77
N ALA A 345 -14.17 -15.01 -14.59
CA ALA A 345 -13.90 -14.23 -13.40
C ALA A 345 -12.63 -13.38 -13.55
N VAL A 346 -11.53 -13.96 -14.05
CA VAL A 346 -10.29 -13.24 -14.34
C VAL A 346 -10.50 -12.17 -15.41
N ALA A 347 -11.27 -12.46 -16.46
CA ALA A 347 -11.61 -11.47 -17.48
C ALA A 347 -12.44 -10.30 -16.92
N ALA A 348 -13.32 -10.56 -15.95
CA ALA A 348 -14.06 -9.52 -15.26
C ALA A 348 -13.15 -8.67 -14.35
N PHE A 349 -12.25 -9.30 -13.60
CA PHE A 349 -11.26 -8.61 -12.79
C PHE A 349 -10.30 -7.77 -13.63
N HIS A 350 -9.78 -8.29 -14.74
CA HIS A 350 -8.91 -7.53 -15.66
C HIS A 350 -9.59 -6.26 -16.17
N ARG A 351 -10.88 -6.35 -16.56
CA ARG A 351 -11.65 -5.16 -16.96
C ARG A 351 -11.83 -4.15 -15.83
N PHE A 352 -11.92 -4.61 -14.59
CA PHE A 352 -11.99 -3.74 -13.43
C PHE A 352 -10.63 -3.05 -13.18
N ALA A 353 -9.53 -3.79 -13.23
CA ALA A 353 -8.21 -3.29 -12.86
C ALA A 353 -7.43 -2.54 -13.97
N ARG A 354 -7.98 -2.52 -15.19
CA ARG A 354 -7.30 -2.00 -16.37
C ARG A 354 -6.78 -0.56 -16.16
N ALA A 355 -5.53 -0.34 -16.58
CA ALA A 355 -4.85 0.97 -16.61
C ALA A 355 -4.54 1.60 -15.24
N GLU A 356 -4.57 0.82 -14.16
CA GLU A 356 -4.21 1.28 -12.81
C GLU A 356 -3.05 0.46 -12.22
N THR A 357 -2.44 0.93 -11.14
CA THR A 357 -1.35 0.19 -10.49
C THR A 357 -1.94 -0.94 -9.64
N LEU A 358 -1.57 -2.19 -9.95
CA LEU A 358 -1.98 -3.35 -9.17
C LEU A 358 -1.20 -3.44 -7.86
N VAL A 359 -1.89 -3.74 -6.77
CA VAL A 359 -1.27 -3.96 -5.46
C VAL A 359 -1.82 -5.23 -4.84
N ALA A 360 -0.94 -6.08 -4.33
CA ALA A 360 -1.33 -7.26 -3.56
C ALA A 360 -0.28 -7.53 -2.46
N HIS A 361 -0.65 -8.35 -1.50
CA HIS A 361 0.25 -8.81 -0.45
C HIS A 361 0.88 -10.14 -0.87
N ASN A 362 2.16 -10.13 -1.23
CA ASN A 362 2.80 -11.23 -1.98
C ASN A 362 2.23 -11.37 -3.40
N ALA A 363 2.15 -10.23 -4.10
CA ALA A 363 1.59 -10.11 -5.45
C ALA A 363 2.02 -11.18 -6.48
N PRO A 364 3.26 -11.73 -6.48
CA PRO A 364 3.62 -12.81 -7.40
C PRO A 364 2.71 -14.03 -7.34
N PHE A 365 2.18 -14.38 -6.16
CA PHE A 365 1.29 -15.52 -5.99
C PHE A 365 -0.05 -15.29 -6.69
N ASP A 366 -0.75 -14.22 -6.35
CA ASP A 366 -2.06 -13.89 -6.89
C ASP A 366 -2.01 -13.70 -8.41
N LEU A 367 -0.99 -12.99 -8.90
CA LEU A 367 -0.80 -12.80 -10.34
C LEU A 367 -0.54 -14.12 -11.07
N ALA A 368 0.16 -15.08 -10.46
CA ALA A 368 0.37 -16.39 -11.06
C ALA A 368 -0.93 -17.20 -11.15
N ILE A 369 -1.79 -17.12 -10.13
CA ILE A 369 -3.14 -17.72 -10.13
C ILE A 369 -4.00 -17.09 -11.23
N LEU A 370 -4.02 -15.76 -11.32
CA LEU A 370 -4.79 -15.05 -12.35
C LEU A 370 -4.27 -15.39 -13.77
N ALA A 371 -2.96 -15.36 -13.97
CA ALA A 371 -2.32 -15.65 -15.26
C ALA A 371 -2.65 -17.04 -15.80
N ARG A 372 -2.77 -18.04 -14.92
CA ARG A 372 -3.16 -19.42 -15.28
C ARG A 372 -4.56 -19.50 -15.91
N HIS A 373 -5.43 -18.56 -15.58
CA HIS A 373 -6.83 -18.52 -16.01
C HIS A 373 -7.12 -17.33 -16.93
N ALA A 374 -6.10 -16.65 -17.43
CA ALA A 374 -6.25 -15.39 -18.16
C ALA A 374 -6.64 -15.56 -19.64
N ASP A 375 -6.66 -16.78 -20.21
CA ASP A 375 -7.10 -17.07 -21.60
C ASP A 375 -6.67 -16.02 -22.65
N GLY A 376 -5.38 -15.72 -22.71
CA GLY A 376 -4.81 -14.75 -23.65
C GLY A 376 -4.85 -13.28 -23.20
N ILE A 377 -5.32 -13.00 -21.99
CA ILE A 377 -5.22 -11.70 -21.32
C ILE A 377 -3.83 -11.55 -20.70
N ALA A 378 -3.17 -10.43 -20.99
CA ALA A 378 -1.94 -10.01 -20.32
C ALA A 378 -2.26 -8.95 -19.25
N PHE A 379 -1.67 -9.11 -18.07
CA PHE A 379 -1.64 -8.10 -17.01
C PHE A 379 -0.36 -7.28 -17.19
N ASP A 380 -0.46 -6.19 -17.96
CA ASP A 380 0.66 -5.29 -18.28
C ASP A 380 0.75 -4.10 -17.30
N GLU A 381 -0.21 -4.01 -16.38
CA GLU A 381 -0.26 -3.00 -15.34
C GLU A 381 0.98 -3.05 -14.43
N PRO A 382 1.50 -1.90 -13.97
CA PRO A 382 2.55 -1.89 -12.97
C PRO A 382 2.05 -2.53 -11.67
N VAL A 383 2.92 -3.34 -11.05
CA VAL A 383 2.60 -4.09 -9.82
C VAL A 383 3.44 -3.58 -8.66
N LEU A 384 2.81 -3.38 -7.51
CA LEU A 384 3.46 -3.18 -6.22
C LEU A 384 3.13 -4.33 -5.27
N ASP A 385 4.13 -4.74 -4.49
CA ASP A 385 3.99 -5.80 -3.50
C ASP A 385 4.23 -5.24 -2.10
N THR A 386 3.21 -5.30 -1.25
CA THR A 386 3.29 -4.76 0.11
C THR A 386 4.31 -5.49 0.98
N VAL A 387 4.64 -6.76 0.71
CA VAL A 387 5.72 -7.49 1.39
C VAL A 387 7.07 -6.83 1.09
N LEU A 388 7.36 -6.57 -0.19
CA LEU A 388 8.63 -5.98 -0.62
C LEU A 388 8.74 -4.51 -0.22
N LEU A 389 7.64 -3.74 -0.27
CA LEU A 389 7.59 -2.38 0.25
C LEU A 389 7.83 -2.36 1.76
N SER A 390 7.29 -3.34 2.49
CA SER A 390 7.46 -3.48 3.93
C SER A 390 8.89 -3.84 4.28
N ALA A 391 9.52 -4.74 3.53
CA ALA A 391 10.94 -5.04 3.64
C ALA A 391 11.82 -3.80 3.37
N ALA A 392 11.42 -2.94 2.42
CA ALA A 392 12.15 -1.70 2.14
C ALA A 392 12.06 -0.67 3.29
N LEU A 393 10.95 -0.64 4.03
CA LEU A 393 10.77 0.25 5.18
C LEU A 393 11.36 -0.29 6.48
N PHE A 394 11.11 -1.57 6.78
CA PHE A 394 11.37 -2.16 8.08
C PHE A 394 12.59 -3.09 8.10
N GLY A 395 13.10 -3.46 6.92
CA GLY A 395 14.24 -4.36 6.75
C GLY A 395 13.81 -5.82 6.59
N ALA A 396 14.53 -6.55 5.73
CA ALA A 396 14.20 -7.91 5.30
C ALA A 396 14.21 -9.00 6.39
N ALA A 397 14.70 -8.71 7.60
CA ALA A 397 14.76 -9.67 8.70
C ALA A 397 13.46 -9.71 9.52
N GLU A 398 12.57 -8.74 9.31
CA GLU A 398 11.30 -8.62 10.03
C GLU A 398 10.25 -9.60 9.49
N ALA A 399 9.21 -9.86 10.29
CA ALA A 399 8.03 -10.54 9.78
C ALA A 399 7.23 -9.59 8.86
N HIS A 400 6.87 -10.10 7.68
CA HIS A 400 6.15 -9.36 6.65
C HIS A 400 4.86 -10.07 6.22
N THR A 401 4.25 -10.89 7.10
CA THR A 401 2.87 -11.34 6.89
C THR A 401 1.91 -10.15 7.02
N LEU A 402 0.73 -10.25 6.41
CA LEU A 402 -0.28 -9.19 6.46
C LEU A 402 -0.60 -8.82 7.92
N ASP A 403 -0.76 -9.82 8.78
CA ASP A 403 -1.02 -9.65 10.21
C ASP A 403 0.12 -8.91 10.92
N ALA A 404 1.38 -9.28 10.66
CA ALA A 404 2.53 -8.64 11.29
C ALA A 404 2.70 -7.18 10.84
N ILE A 405 2.40 -6.87 9.58
CA ILE A 405 2.45 -5.50 9.08
C ILE A 405 1.28 -4.69 9.63
N ALA A 406 0.07 -5.25 9.63
CA ALA A 406 -1.11 -4.60 10.16
C ALA A 406 -0.94 -4.25 11.64
N GLU A 407 -0.45 -5.20 12.46
CA GLU A 407 -0.12 -4.98 13.87
C GLU A 407 0.92 -3.86 14.04
N ARG A 408 2.01 -3.90 13.26
CA ARG A 408 3.08 -2.89 13.30
C ARG A 408 2.56 -1.49 12.97
N LEU A 409 1.61 -1.39 12.06
CA LEU A 409 1.03 -0.12 11.58
C LEU A 409 -0.20 0.32 12.37
N GLY A 410 -0.70 -0.49 13.31
CA GLY A 410 -1.93 -0.22 14.06
C GLY A 410 -3.20 -0.35 13.22
N VAL A 411 -3.15 -1.13 12.13
CA VAL A 411 -4.32 -1.47 11.29
C VAL A 411 -5.08 -2.62 11.95
N THR A 412 -6.37 -2.42 12.21
CA THR A 412 -7.24 -3.46 12.78
C THR A 412 -7.97 -4.19 11.67
N ILE A 413 -7.83 -5.51 11.63
CA ILE A 413 -8.55 -6.40 10.70
C ILE A 413 -9.65 -7.09 11.49
N ASP A 414 -10.91 -7.01 11.02
CA ASP A 414 -12.00 -7.77 11.60
C ASP A 414 -11.73 -9.27 11.42
N ALA A 415 -11.78 -10.04 12.52
CA ALA A 415 -11.57 -11.48 12.49
C ALA A 415 -12.56 -12.21 11.57
N ALA A 416 -13.77 -11.68 11.38
CA ALA A 416 -14.77 -12.25 10.46
C ALA A 416 -14.46 -11.95 8.99
N ALA A 417 -13.69 -10.89 8.71
CA ALA A 417 -13.31 -10.50 7.35
C ALA A 417 -11.93 -11.07 6.96
N ARG A 418 -11.09 -11.42 7.92
CA ARG A 418 -9.78 -12.04 7.69
C ARG A 418 -9.94 -13.38 6.95
N HIS A 419 -9.07 -13.63 5.97
CA HIS A 419 -9.14 -14.80 5.09
C HIS A 419 -10.40 -14.82 4.21
N THR A 420 -10.93 -13.63 3.92
CA THR A 420 -11.80 -13.44 2.76
C THR A 420 -11.02 -12.56 1.80
N ALA A 421 -11.14 -12.83 0.49
CA ALA A 421 -10.39 -12.04 -0.49
C ALA A 421 -10.72 -10.54 -0.38
N MET A 422 -11.98 -10.19 -0.08
CA MET A 422 -12.36 -8.78 0.11
C MET A 422 -11.77 -8.19 1.40
N GLY A 423 -11.84 -8.90 2.52
CA GLY A 423 -11.29 -8.42 3.79
C GLY A 423 -9.78 -8.24 3.75
N ASP A 424 -9.06 -9.18 3.12
CA ASP A 424 -7.61 -9.12 2.95
C ASP A 424 -7.20 -8.02 1.95
N ALA A 425 -7.97 -7.79 0.88
CA ALA A 425 -7.76 -6.65 -0.03
C ALA A 425 -7.94 -5.30 0.68
N VAL A 426 -8.98 -5.16 1.52
CA VAL A 426 -9.21 -3.97 2.33
C VAL A 426 -8.08 -3.75 3.34
N ALA A 427 -7.67 -4.80 4.06
CA ALA A 427 -6.56 -4.73 5.00
C ALA A 427 -5.24 -4.33 4.29
N THR A 428 -4.97 -4.91 3.12
CA THR A 428 -3.82 -4.57 2.29
C THR A 428 -3.87 -3.12 1.82
N ALA A 429 -5.05 -2.60 1.45
CA ALA A 429 -5.22 -1.21 1.06
C ALA A 429 -4.93 -0.26 2.23
N GLN A 430 -5.44 -0.59 3.42
CA GLN A 430 -5.15 0.18 4.64
C GLN A 430 -3.66 0.16 4.97
N VAL A 431 -3.00 -1.00 4.89
CA VAL A 431 -1.54 -1.14 5.07
C VAL A 431 -0.78 -0.26 4.07
N LEU A 432 -1.13 -0.31 2.79
CA LEU A 432 -0.52 0.51 1.75
C LEU A 432 -0.64 2.01 2.08
N LEU A 433 -1.84 2.47 2.45
CA LEU A 433 -2.10 3.87 2.78
C LEU A 433 -1.26 4.37 3.97
N HIS A 434 -1.01 3.50 4.96
CA HIS A 434 -0.11 3.82 6.08
C HIS A 434 1.37 3.83 5.67
N MET A 435 1.75 2.98 4.71
CA MET A 435 3.12 2.89 4.23
C MET A 435 3.52 4.03 3.28
N ILE A 436 2.60 4.59 2.49
CA ILE A 436 2.91 5.66 1.52
C ILE A 436 3.66 6.85 2.15
N PRO A 437 3.18 7.48 3.25
CA PRO A 437 3.91 8.57 3.88
C PRO A 437 5.29 8.16 4.40
N MET A 438 5.43 6.92 4.86
CA MET A 438 6.71 6.38 5.35
C MET A 438 7.70 6.16 4.20
N LEU A 439 7.23 5.66 3.06
CA LEU A 439 8.01 5.49 1.83
C LEU A 439 8.51 6.85 1.34
N GLU A 440 7.63 7.86 1.30
CA GLU A 440 7.98 9.20 0.88
C GLU A 440 9.03 9.85 1.79
N ALA A 441 8.91 9.64 3.11
CA ALA A 441 9.90 10.07 4.10
C ALA A 441 11.24 9.32 3.96
N ALA A 442 11.22 8.06 3.54
CA ALA A 442 12.40 7.27 3.20
C ALA A 442 13.01 7.63 1.83
N GLY A 443 12.42 8.60 1.11
CA GLY A 443 12.88 9.06 -0.20
C GLY A 443 12.36 8.24 -1.39
N ILE A 444 11.43 7.32 -1.17
CA ILE A 444 10.73 6.55 -2.20
C ILE A 444 9.43 7.30 -2.51
N ARG A 445 9.44 8.19 -3.51
CA ARG A 445 8.34 9.14 -3.72
C ARG A 445 7.49 8.83 -4.94
N THR A 446 8.06 8.15 -5.92
CA THR A 446 7.41 7.87 -7.20
C THR A 446 7.17 6.38 -7.40
N LEU A 447 6.30 6.01 -8.35
CA LEU A 447 6.12 4.62 -8.77
C LEU A 447 7.45 3.96 -9.16
N GLY A 448 8.29 4.67 -9.91
CA GLY A 448 9.61 4.20 -10.33
C GLY A 448 10.55 3.93 -9.15
N ASP A 449 10.53 4.79 -8.12
CA ASP A 449 11.30 4.59 -6.90
C ASP A 449 10.85 3.33 -6.16
N ALA A 450 9.53 3.15 -6.02
CA ALA A 450 8.94 2.01 -5.32
C ALA A 450 9.30 0.69 -6.02
N GLN A 451 9.17 0.65 -7.34
CA GLN A 451 9.59 -0.51 -8.14
C GLN A 451 11.10 -0.78 -8.03
N ALA A 452 11.93 0.26 -7.98
CA ALA A 452 13.37 0.11 -7.78
C ALA A 452 13.72 -0.41 -6.37
N ALA A 453 12.99 0.03 -5.35
CA ALA A 453 13.13 -0.45 -3.98
C ALA A 453 12.72 -1.93 -3.87
N MET A 454 11.61 -2.32 -4.49
CA MET A 454 11.14 -3.72 -4.56
C MET A 454 12.16 -4.63 -5.24
N ARG A 455 12.68 -4.25 -6.43
CA ARG A 455 13.70 -5.04 -7.15
C ARG A 455 14.96 -5.30 -6.31
N ARG A 456 15.33 -4.37 -5.43
CA ARG A 456 16.47 -4.53 -4.52
C ARG A 456 16.19 -5.56 -3.45
N HIS A 457 15.00 -5.54 -2.86
CA HIS A 457 14.62 -6.45 -1.77
C HIS A 457 14.22 -7.83 -2.28
N GLN A 458 13.68 -7.94 -3.50
CA GLN A 458 13.42 -9.23 -4.15
C GLN A 458 14.70 -10.08 -4.29
N ARG A 459 15.86 -9.44 -4.51
CA ARG A 459 17.17 -10.13 -4.53
C ARG A 459 17.63 -10.61 -3.15
N LEU A 460 17.16 -9.96 -2.08
CA LEU A 460 17.53 -10.25 -0.70
C LEU A 460 16.57 -11.26 -0.04
N MET A 461 15.33 -11.36 -0.53
CA MET A 461 14.28 -12.25 -0.04
C MET A 461 13.79 -13.18 -1.16
N PRO A 462 14.62 -14.13 -1.64
CA PRO A 462 14.26 -14.99 -2.76
C PRO A 462 13.01 -15.84 -2.48
N GLN A 463 12.72 -16.20 -1.22
CA GLN A 463 11.51 -16.95 -0.85
C GLN A 463 10.21 -16.15 -1.06
N ALA A 464 10.25 -14.82 -1.07
CA ALA A 464 9.11 -13.96 -1.42
C ALA A 464 9.00 -13.67 -2.93
N GLY A 465 10.03 -14.04 -3.72
CA GLY A 465 10.11 -13.77 -5.17
C GLY A 465 10.19 -15.03 -6.05
N THR A 466 10.20 -16.23 -5.48
CA THR A 466 10.29 -17.49 -6.23
C THR A 466 8.95 -17.89 -6.81
N LEU A 467 8.50 -17.16 -7.84
CA LEU A 467 7.55 -17.61 -8.86
C LEU A 467 7.51 -16.62 -10.06
N PHE A 468 8.67 -16.26 -10.63
CA PHE A 468 8.94 -16.19 -12.09
C PHE A 468 10.31 -15.58 -12.39
N ALA A 469 11.08 -16.26 -13.23
CA ALA A 469 12.07 -15.62 -14.11
C ALA A 469 11.35 -15.23 -15.40
N PRO A 470 11.65 -14.09 -16.05
CA PRO A 470 10.94 -13.65 -17.25
C PRO A 470 11.04 -14.71 -18.36
N PRO A 471 10.00 -14.90 -19.18
CA PRO A 471 10.08 -15.78 -20.34
C PRO A 471 11.18 -15.27 -21.26
N GLN A 472 12.16 -16.13 -21.55
CA GLN A 472 13.05 -15.88 -22.68
C GLN A 472 12.18 -15.91 -23.94
N ARG A 473 12.17 -14.81 -24.69
CA ARG A 473 11.54 -14.79 -26.02
C ARG A 473 12.23 -15.86 -26.89
N PRO A 474 11.47 -16.56 -27.76
CA PRO A 474 12.07 -17.43 -28.75
C PRO A 474 13.04 -16.69 -29.68
#